data_AF-A0A529WVM7-F1
#
_entry.id   AF-A0A529WVM7-F1
#
_cell.length_a   1.000
_cell.length_b   1.000
_cell.length_c   1.000
_cell.angle_alpha   90.00
_cell.angle_beta   90.00
_cell.angle_gamma   90.00
#
_symmetry.space_group_name_H-M   'P 1'
#
loop_
_entity.id
_entity.type
_entity.pdbx_description
1 polymer ?
#
loop_
_entity_poly.entity_id
_entity_poly.type
_entity_poly.pdbx_seq_one_letter_code
_entity_poly.pdbx_strand_id
1 'polypeptide(L)'
;MARIAVITHEFDVFERRRGPLLRRDSPYMLFDLLEELKRRGHSVRIVAGTSARPEADIAILHVDATVAPPEYVEYARTYPFCLNIGAADISKRRVSGAVIDKDHGWRGPVIVKSSLNNLGTREQTLNRRSRRAGRPEPFPDARLLDRYCIYNSLADVPPAVFDRKDLVVEKFVPEPEPDGFGARFWLFCGERERCTRHVSPQNLVKGED
;
A
#
# COMPACT_ATOMS: atom_id res chain seq x y z
N MET A 1 -19.32 22.67 1.81
CA MET A 1 -17.85 22.44 1.75
C MET A 1 -17.47 21.55 2.91
N ALA A 2 -16.67 20.52 2.66
CA ALA A 2 -16.29 19.55 3.70
C ALA A 2 -14.89 19.83 4.25
N ARG A 3 -14.69 19.53 5.53
CA ARG A 3 -13.41 19.49 6.24
C ARG A 3 -12.89 18.06 6.21
N ILE A 4 -11.70 17.87 5.64
CA ILE A 4 -11.10 16.56 5.41
C ILE A 4 -9.83 16.44 6.25
N ALA A 5 -9.76 15.44 7.12
CA ALA A 5 -8.55 15.06 7.84
C ALA A 5 -7.87 13.87 7.13
N VAL A 6 -6.56 13.94 6.90
CA VAL A 6 -5.77 12.83 6.34
C VAL A 6 -4.84 12.35 7.43
N ILE A 7 -5.10 11.16 7.95
CA ILE A 7 -4.40 10.59 9.08
C ILE A 7 -3.19 9.81 8.56
N THR A 8 -1.99 10.17 8.99
CA THR A 8 -0.73 9.51 8.60
C THR A 8 0.02 9.06 9.85
N HIS A 9 0.96 8.12 9.71
CA HIS A 9 1.87 7.83 10.81
C HIS A 9 2.61 9.10 11.22
N GLU A 10 2.95 9.25 12.50
CA GLU A 10 3.75 10.41 12.99
C GLU A 10 5.12 10.51 12.30
N PHE A 11 5.61 9.38 11.80
CA PHE A 11 6.88 9.27 11.06
C PHE A 11 6.70 9.08 9.57
N ASP A 12 5.48 9.15 9.04
CA ASP A 12 5.25 9.19 7.60
C ASP A 12 5.70 10.53 7.03
N VAL A 13 6.04 10.52 5.74
CA VAL A 13 6.31 11.74 4.98
C VAL A 13 5.36 11.74 3.78
N PHE A 14 4.12 12.15 4.05
CA PHE A 14 3.07 12.23 3.04
C PHE A 14 3.39 13.26 1.96
N GLU A 15 3.96 14.40 2.35
CA GLU A 15 4.36 15.46 1.43
C GLU A 15 5.72 16.03 1.84
N ARG A 16 6.42 16.60 0.86
CA ARG A 16 7.67 17.34 1.06
C ARG A 16 7.53 18.72 0.45
N ARG A 17 8.44 19.62 0.84
CA ARG A 17 8.62 20.91 0.17
C ARG A 17 9.95 20.85 -0.57
N ARG A 18 9.95 21.16 -1.86
CA ARG A 18 11.14 21.13 -2.72
C ARG A 18 11.36 22.44 -3.46
N GLY A 19 12.63 22.69 -3.77
CA GLY A 19 13.09 23.82 -4.58
C GLY A 19 13.07 25.16 -3.84
N PRO A 20 13.60 26.22 -4.48
CA PRO A 20 13.71 27.56 -3.89
C PRO A 20 12.35 28.19 -3.54
N LEU A 21 11.28 27.76 -4.21
CA LEU A 21 9.90 28.20 -3.95
C LEU A 21 9.16 27.32 -2.92
N LEU A 22 9.82 26.32 -2.33
CA LEU A 22 9.24 25.40 -1.34
C LEU A 22 7.89 24.79 -1.80
N ARG A 23 7.78 24.45 -3.09
CA ARG A 23 6.56 23.84 -3.65
C ARG A 23 6.32 22.50 -2.98
N ARG A 24 5.06 22.24 -2.62
CA ARG A 24 4.65 20.96 -2.05
C ARG A 24 4.61 19.90 -3.14
N ASP A 25 5.22 18.76 -2.87
CA ASP A 25 5.17 17.57 -3.72
C ASP A 25 4.95 16.31 -2.88
N SER A 26 4.42 15.28 -3.53
CA SER A 26 4.14 14.00 -2.89
C SER A 26 4.20 12.90 -3.94
N PRO A 27 4.73 11.70 -3.60
CA PRO A 27 4.67 10.54 -4.48
C PRO A 27 3.29 9.86 -4.42
N TYR A 28 2.41 10.25 -3.50
CA TYR A 28 1.10 9.64 -3.35
C TYR A 28 0.09 10.34 -4.26
N MET A 29 -0.54 9.57 -5.13
CA MET A 29 -1.67 10.04 -5.95
C MET A 29 -2.79 10.71 -5.12
N LEU A 30 -2.94 10.29 -3.85
CA LEU A 30 -3.86 10.94 -2.92
C LEU A 30 -3.59 12.45 -2.79
N PHE A 31 -2.33 12.89 -2.84
CA PHE A 31 -1.98 14.30 -2.79
C PHE A 31 -2.62 15.10 -3.93
N ASP A 32 -2.49 14.64 -5.18
CA ASP A 32 -3.07 15.32 -6.34
C ASP A 32 -4.60 15.39 -6.26
N LEU A 33 -5.24 14.32 -5.76
CA LEU A 33 -6.67 14.30 -5.49
C LEU A 33 -7.06 15.33 -4.41
N LEU A 34 -6.29 15.44 -3.33
CA LEU A 34 -6.54 16.42 -2.27
C LEU A 34 -6.35 17.85 -2.76
N GLU A 35 -5.36 18.12 -3.62
CA GLU A 35 -5.17 19.44 -4.24
C GLU A 35 -6.36 19.81 -5.12
N GLU A 36 -6.92 18.85 -5.85
CA GLU A 36 -8.15 19.07 -6.61
C GLU A 36 -9.38 19.32 -5.72
N LEU A 37 -9.52 18.59 -4.62
CA LEU A 37 -10.58 18.84 -3.63
C LEU A 37 -10.44 20.24 -3.00
N LYS A 38 -9.22 20.69 -2.70
CA LYS A 38 -8.96 22.06 -2.25
C LYS A 38 -9.39 23.10 -3.30
N ARG A 39 -9.05 22.88 -4.58
CA ARG A 39 -9.48 23.76 -5.68
C ARG A 39 -11.01 23.87 -5.79
N ARG A 40 -11.74 22.83 -5.40
CA ARG A 40 -13.22 22.81 -5.34
C ARG A 40 -13.80 23.41 -4.06
N GLY A 41 -12.98 23.94 -3.16
CA GLY A 41 -13.42 24.65 -1.95
C GLY A 41 -13.48 23.80 -0.67
N HIS A 42 -13.04 22.54 -0.71
CA HIS A 42 -12.90 21.72 0.50
C HIS A 42 -11.65 22.13 1.29
N SER A 43 -11.67 21.97 2.61
CA SER A 43 -10.47 22.15 3.44
C SER A 43 -9.84 20.79 3.74
N VAL A 44 -8.51 20.72 3.67
CA VAL A 44 -7.75 19.49 3.91
C VAL A 44 -6.68 19.76 4.95
N ARG A 45 -6.60 18.90 5.96
CA ARG A 45 -5.57 18.93 6.99
C ARG A 45 -4.87 17.57 7.07
N ILE A 46 -3.55 17.57 6.91
CA ILE A 46 -2.73 16.40 7.21
C ILE A 46 -2.54 16.31 8.73
N VAL A 47 -2.82 15.15 9.30
CA VAL A 47 -2.75 14.86 10.73
C VAL A 47 -1.73 13.75 10.93
N ALA A 48 -0.52 14.13 11.32
CA ALA A 48 0.55 13.18 11.63
C ALA A 48 0.40 12.69 13.08
N GLY A 49 0.29 11.38 13.27
CA GLY A 49 0.05 10.79 14.58
C GLY A 49 -1.41 10.92 15.03
N THR A 50 -1.65 10.65 16.31
CA THR A 50 -3.01 10.57 16.91
C THR A 50 -3.23 11.60 18.02
N SER A 51 -2.27 12.50 18.25
CA SER A 51 -2.32 13.47 19.35
C SER A 51 -3.25 14.66 19.08
N ALA A 52 -3.23 15.20 17.86
CA ALA A 52 -4.14 16.25 17.44
C ALA A 52 -5.55 15.67 17.26
N ARG A 53 -6.61 16.46 17.49
CA ARG A 53 -8.01 16.06 17.23
C ARG A 53 -8.76 17.19 16.52
N PRO A 54 -8.41 17.51 15.26
CA PRO A 54 -9.13 18.54 14.53
C PRO A 54 -10.56 18.08 14.25
N GLU A 55 -11.52 18.98 14.34
CA GLU A 55 -12.85 18.72 13.78
C GLU A 55 -12.75 18.55 12.27
N ALA A 56 -13.26 17.43 11.77
CA ALA A 56 -13.39 17.16 10.35
C ALA A 56 -14.69 16.40 10.10
N ASP A 57 -15.29 16.63 8.94
CA ASP A 57 -16.52 15.95 8.53
C ASP A 57 -16.19 14.56 7.95
N ILE A 58 -15.00 14.43 7.37
CA ILE A 58 -14.47 13.20 6.77
C ILE A 58 -13.00 13.02 7.18
N ALA A 59 -12.64 11.82 7.60
CA ALA A 59 -11.26 11.38 7.71
C ALA A 59 -10.88 10.43 6.56
N ILE A 60 -9.60 10.39 6.24
CA ILE A 60 -8.99 9.40 5.36
C ILE A 60 -7.84 8.75 6.14
N LEU A 61 -7.97 7.45 6.43
CA LEU A 61 -6.88 6.68 7.01
C LEU A 61 -5.83 6.41 5.92
N HIS A 62 -4.66 7.01 6.06
CA HIS A 62 -3.56 6.93 5.10
C HIS A 62 -2.21 6.77 5.82
N VAL A 63 -2.10 5.70 6.59
CA VAL A 63 -0.82 5.24 7.16
C VAL A 63 -0.09 4.47 6.07
N ASP A 64 1.15 4.87 5.72
CA ASP A 64 1.96 4.20 4.70
C ASP A 64 2.62 2.93 5.29
N ALA A 65 1.78 1.95 5.61
CA ALA A 65 2.16 0.62 6.08
C ALA A 65 1.16 -0.42 5.58
N THR A 66 1.57 -1.69 5.58
CA THR A 66 0.71 -2.82 5.19
C THR A 66 -0.47 -2.99 6.14
N VAL A 67 -0.21 -2.87 7.44
CA VAL A 67 -1.22 -2.93 8.49
C VAL A 67 -1.12 -1.65 9.27
N ALA A 68 -2.20 -0.87 9.31
CA ALA A 68 -2.27 0.33 10.12
C ALA A 68 -2.21 -0.08 11.60
N PRO A 69 -1.33 0.53 12.44
CA PRO A 69 -1.29 0.20 13.85
C PRO A 69 -2.65 0.48 14.53
N PRO A 70 -3.08 -0.35 15.50
CA PRO A 70 -4.43 -0.28 16.07
C PRO A 70 -4.80 1.10 16.60
N GLU A 71 -3.85 1.83 17.18
CA GLU A 71 -4.06 3.17 17.71
C GLU A 71 -4.48 4.18 16.63
N TYR A 72 -4.03 4.03 15.39
CA TYR A 72 -4.47 4.87 14.27
C TYR A 72 -5.87 4.49 13.78
N VAL A 73 -6.20 3.19 13.80
CA VAL A 73 -7.54 2.70 13.46
C VAL A 73 -8.55 3.23 14.47
N GLU A 74 -8.27 3.08 15.77
CA GLU A 74 -9.15 3.58 16.84
C GLU A 74 -9.27 5.11 16.82
N TYR A 75 -8.16 5.81 16.58
CA TYR A 75 -8.19 7.25 16.36
C TYR A 75 -9.08 7.64 15.17
N ALA A 76 -8.98 6.92 14.06
CA ALA A 76 -9.79 7.16 12.88
C ALA A 76 -11.30 6.91 13.11
N ARG A 77 -11.69 6.00 14.02
CA ARG A 77 -13.08 5.76 14.42
C ARG A 77 -13.73 6.94 15.15
N THR A 78 -12.93 7.88 15.67
CA THR A 78 -13.47 9.05 16.37
C THR A 78 -14.07 10.09 15.44
N TYR A 79 -13.80 10.00 14.13
CA TYR A 79 -14.37 10.89 13.13
C TYR A 79 -15.78 10.46 12.71
N PRO A 80 -16.68 11.40 12.35
CA PRO A 80 -18.03 11.07 11.91
C PRO A 80 -18.07 10.08 10.74
N PHE A 81 -17.10 10.19 9.84
CA PHE A 81 -16.93 9.28 8.71
C PHE A 81 -15.43 9.13 8.40
N CYS A 82 -15.00 7.91 8.11
CA CYS A 82 -13.60 7.63 7.76
C CYS A 82 -13.49 6.70 6.54
N LEU A 83 -12.81 7.18 5.49
CA LEU A 83 -12.41 6.37 4.34
C LEU A 83 -11.24 5.46 4.69
N ASN A 84 -11.17 4.29 4.02
CA ASN A 84 -10.14 3.26 4.16
C ASN A 84 -10.04 2.57 5.52
N ILE A 85 -10.97 2.82 6.45
CA ILE A 85 -10.94 2.15 7.76
C ILE A 85 -11.13 0.62 7.64
N GLY A 86 -11.94 0.16 6.67
CA GLY A 86 -12.10 -1.26 6.34
C GLY A 86 -10.91 -1.87 5.60
N ALA A 87 -9.99 -1.03 5.12
CA ALA A 87 -8.76 -1.40 4.44
C ALA A 87 -7.52 -1.15 5.34
N ALA A 88 -7.69 -1.22 6.67
CA ALA A 88 -6.59 -1.06 7.62
C ALA A 88 -5.53 -2.16 7.53
N ASP A 89 -5.83 -3.28 6.87
CA ASP A 89 -4.87 -4.34 6.54
C ASP A 89 -4.96 -4.61 5.04
N ILE A 90 -3.89 -4.27 4.32
CA ILE A 90 -3.70 -4.50 2.88
C ILE A 90 -2.65 -5.58 2.60
N SER A 91 -2.37 -6.45 3.57
CA SER A 91 -1.47 -7.58 3.36
C SER A 91 -1.97 -8.46 2.23
N LYS A 92 -1.04 -8.96 1.40
CA LYS A 92 -1.41 -9.79 0.25
C LYS A 92 -2.23 -11.00 0.67
N ARG A 93 -1.91 -11.58 1.84
CA ARG A 93 -2.67 -12.69 2.42
C ARG A 93 -4.16 -12.36 2.64
N ARG A 94 -4.46 -11.11 2.97
CA ARG A 94 -5.84 -10.65 3.23
C ARG A 94 -6.57 -10.22 1.96
N VAL A 95 -5.89 -9.50 1.07
CA VAL A 95 -6.57 -8.83 -0.05
C VAL A 95 -6.48 -9.56 -1.38
N SER A 96 -5.51 -10.47 -1.55
CA SER A 96 -5.29 -11.14 -2.83
C SER A 96 -6.10 -12.43 -2.93
N GLY A 97 -7.06 -12.46 -3.85
CA GLY A 97 -7.81 -13.67 -4.21
C GLY A 97 -7.00 -14.71 -5.01
N ALA A 98 -5.73 -14.40 -5.33
CA ALA A 98 -4.82 -15.29 -6.03
C ALA A 98 -3.98 -16.16 -5.08
N VAL A 99 -4.03 -15.92 -3.76
CA VAL A 99 -3.26 -16.69 -2.77
C VAL A 99 -3.75 -18.13 -2.74
N ILE A 100 -2.80 -19.06 -2.73
CA ILE A 100 -3.05 -20.51 -2.73
C ILE A 100 -2.14 -21.22 -1.72
N ASP A 101 -2.62 -22.34 -1.20
CA ASP A 101 -1.84 -23.24 -0.35
C ASP A 101 -1.10 -24.31 -1.18
N LYS A 102 -0.34 -25.17 -0.49
CA LYS A 102 0.48 -26.23 -1.08
C LYS A 102 -0.35 -27.36 -1.74
N ASP A 103 -1.60 -27.54 -1.32
CA ASP A 103 -2.47 -28.64 -1.75
C ASP A 103 -3.48 -28.15 -2.83
N HIS A 104 -3.43 -26.88 -3.20
CA HIS A 104 -4.29 -26.28 -4.20
C HIS A 104 -4.07 -26.89 -5.60
N GLY A 105 -5.15 -27.21 -6.33
CA GLY A 105 -5.09 -27.85 -7.66
C GLY A 105 -4.63 -26.96 -8.83
N TRP A 106 -3.90 -25.87 -8.57
CA TRP A 106 -3.44 -24.96 -9.64
C TRP A 106 -2.25 -25.58 -10.38
N ARG A 107 -2.32 -25.61 -11.71
CA ARG A 107 -1.29 -26.24 -12.57
C ARG A 107 -0.41 -25.25 -13.33
N GLY A 108 -0.68 -23.95 -13.20
CA GLY A 108 0.11 -22.90 -13.86
C GLY A 108 1.28 -22.43 -13.00
N PRO A 109 2.03 -21.43 -13.50
CA PRO A 109 3.10 -20.81 -12.73
C PRO A 109 2.56 -20.11 -11.48
N VAL A 110 3.43 -19.95 -10.50
CA VAL A 110 3.14 -19.30 -9.22
C VAL A 110 4.21 -18.27 -8.92
N ILE A 111 3.86 -17.29 -8.09
CA ILE A 111 4.78 -16.26 -7.64
C ILE A 111 4.79 -16.22 -6.12
N VAL A 112 6.00 -16.27 -5.54
CA VAL A 112 6.21 -16.09 -4.11
C VAL A 112 6.46 -14.61 -3.85
N LYS A 113 5.62 -14.02 -3.01
CA LYS A 113 5.70 -12.59 -2.63
C LYS A 113 5.78 -12.42 -1.13
N SER A 114 6.36 -11.30 -0.70
CA SER A 114 6.17 -10.81 0.68
C SER A 114 4.69 -10.52 0.91
N SER A 115 4.16 -10.95 2.04
CA SER A 115 2.80 -10.58 2.47
C SER A 115 2.69 -9.06 2.69
N LEU A 116 3.80 -8.39 3.01
CA LEU A 116 3.87 -6.95 3.18
C LEU A 116 3.81 -6.20 1.84
N ASN A 117 3.22 -5.02 1.86
CA ASN A 117 3.23 -4.07 0.77
C ASN A 117 4.67 -3.64 0.44
N ASN A 118 4.94 -3.39 -0.85
CA ASN A 118 6.23 -2.87 -1.34
C ASN A 118 7.46 -3.56 -0.72
N LEU A 119 7.46 -4.90 -0.73
CA LEU A 119 8.52 -5.76 -0.19
C LEU A 119 8.81 -5.61 1.31
N GLY A 120 8.03 -4.83 2.07
CA GLY A 120 8.29 -4.51 3.49
C GLY A 120 9.12 -3.23 3.69
N THR A 121 9.41 -2.49 2.62
CA THR A 121 10.26 -1.28 2.68
C THR A 121 9.65 -0.14 3.50
N ARG A 122 8.31 -0.08 3.57
CA ARG A 122 7.58 0.99 4.27
C ARG A 122 7.66 0.79 5.78
N GLU A 123 7.46 -0.43 6.23
CA GLU A 123 7.64 -0.86 7.62
C GLU A 123 9.07 -0.60 8.09
N GLN A 124 10.07 -0.99 7.28
CA GLN A 124 11.48 -0.74 7.57
C GLN A 124 11.81 0.76 7.68
N THR A 125 11.21 1.57 6.80
CA THR A 125 11.38 3.03 6.85
C THR A 125 10.79 3.62 8.12
N LEU A 126 9.59 3.18 8.52
CA LEU A 126 8.93 3.61 9.74
C LEU A 126 9.73 3.19 10.99
N ASN A 127 10.13 1.93 11.10
CA ASN A 127 10.98 1.46 12.19
C ASN A 127 12.27 2.28 12.32
N ARG A 128 12.97 2.54 11.20
CA ARG A 128 14.19 3.36 11.19
C ARG A 128 13.94 4.77 11.71
N ARG A 129 12.80 5.38 11.36
CA ARG A 129 12.45 6.74 11.82
C ARG A 129 12.05 6.74 13.30
N SER A 130 11.25 5.76 13.74
CA SER A 130 10.91 5.58 15.16
C SER A 130 12.17 5.42 16.02
N ARG A 131 13.09 4.54 15.61
CA ARG A 131 14.36 4.30 16.32
C ARG A 131 15.20 5.56 16.44
N ARG A 132 15.30 6.34 15.35
CA ARG A 132 16.00 7.65 15.36
C ARG A 132 15.36 8.67 16.29
N ALA A 133 14.05 8.59 16.47
CA ALA A 133 13.30 9.44 17.40
C ALA A 133 13.26 8.89 18.83
N GLY A 134 13.98 7.79 19.13
CA GLY A 134 13.95 7.15 20.45
C GLY A 134 12.59 6.52 20.80
N ARG A 135 11.77 6.19 19.80
CA ARG A 135 10.47 5.54 19.98
C ARG A 135 10.54 4.04 19.65
N PRO A 136 9.63 3.23 20.23
CA PRO A 136 9.49 1.82 19.85
C PRO A 136 9.23 1.66 18.34
N GLU A 137 9.72 0.55 17.80
CA GLU A 137 9.47 0.19 16.40
C GLU A 137 8.02 -0.30 16.25
N PRO A 138 7.22 0.30 15.34
CA PRO A 138 5.83 -0.11 15.14
C PRO A 138 5.70 -1.49 14.47
N PHE A 139 6.74 -1.95 13.74
CA PHE A 139 6.71 -3.20 12.99
C PHE A 139 7.97 -4.05 13.23
N PRO A 140 8.28 -4.47 14.47
CA PRO A 140 9.57 -5.09 14.80
C PRO A 140 9.83 -6.41 14.04
N ASP A 141 8.77 -7.12 13.67
CA ASP A 141 8.84 -8.38 12.94
C ASP A 141 8.84 -8.23 11.41
N ALA A 142 8.78 -7.00 10.88
CA ALA A 142 8.73 -6.78 9.44
C ALA A 142 10.04 -7.21 8.78
N ARG A 143 9.95 -8.16 7.83
CA ARG A 143 11.09 -8.65 7.06
C ARG A 143 11.05 -8.09 5.65
N LEU A 144 12.18 -7.54 5.22
CA LEU A 144 12.38 -7.17 3.83
C LEU A 144 12.52 -8.44 2.99
N LEU A 145 11.85 -8.47 1.84
CA LEU A 145 12.10 -9.48 0.82
C LEU A 145 12.93 -8.84 -0.30
N ASP A 146 14.01 -9.49 -0.72
CA ASP A 146 14.90 -8.96 -1.73
C ASP A 146 14.22 -8.87 -3.11
N ARG A 147 13.54 -9.94 -3.50
CA ARG A 147 12.80 -10.06 -4.76
C ARG A 147 11.69 -11.10 -4.68
N TYR A 148 10.74 -11.00 -5.58
CA TYR A 148 9.76 -12.04 -5.84
C TYR A 148 10.37 -13.15 -6.70
N CYS A 149 9.85 -14.37 -6.50
CA CYS A 149 10.32 -15.54 -7.24
C CYS A 149 9.14 -16.18 -7.97
N ILE A 150 9.27 -16.32 -9.29
CA ILE A 150 8.30 -17.04 -10.13
C ILE A 150 8.79 -18.49 -10.27
N TYR A 151 7.87 -19.42 -10.09
CA TYR A 151 8.07 -20.86 -10.27
C TYR A 151 7.12 -21.37 -11.34
N ASN A 152 7.53 -22.39 -12.09
CA ASN A 152 6.71 -22.94 -13.19
C ASN A 152 5.48 -23.69 -12.66
N SER A 153 5.54 -24.20 -11.44
CA SER A 153 4.45 -24.91 -10.79
C SER A 153 4.53 -24.80 -9.26
N LEU A 154 3.48 -25.23 -8.57
CA LEU A 154 3.48 -25.36 -7.10
C LEU A 154 4.53 -26.36 -6.60
N ALA A 155 4.83 -27.41 -7.37
CA ALA A 155 5.78 -28.45 -6.99
C ALA A 155 7.23 -27.94 -6.94
N ASP A 156 7.53 -26.87 -7.67
CA ASP A 156 8.85 -26.25 -7.69
C ASP A 156 9.07 -25.29 -6.51
N VAL A 157 8.02 -24.94 -5.76
CA VAL A 157 8.12 -24.03 -4.62
C VAL A 157 8.71 -24.78 -3.43
N PRO A 158 9.80 -24.29 -2.81
CA PRO A 158 10.39 -24.93 -1.64
C PRO A 158 9.35 -25.09 -0.51
N PRO A 159 9.17 -26.29 0.08
CA PRO A 159 8.12 -26.54 1.07
C PRO A 159 8.14 -25.56 2.26
N ALA A 160 9.32 -25.16 2.71
CA ALA A 160 9.51 -24.20 3.81
C ALA A 160 8.89 -22.80 3.54
N VAL A 161 8.59 -22.44 2.28
CA VAL A 161 7.89 -21.19 1.95
C VAL A 161 6.47 -21.19 2.51
N PHE A 162 5.79 -22.34 2.52
CA PHE A 162 4.40 -22.44 2.99
C PHE A 162 4.28 -22.28 4.52
N ASP A 163 5.35 -22.57 5.25
CA ASP A 163 5.41 -22.38 6.72
C ASP A 163 5.68 -20.91 7.10
N ARG A 164 6.11 -20.08 6.15
CA ARG A 164 6.46 -18.68 6.39
C ARG A 164 5.22 -17.78 6.34
N LYS A 165 4.88 -17.20 7.49
CA LYS A 165 3.76 -16.24 7.62
C LYS A 165 3.98 -14.93 6.84
N ASP A 166 5.24 -14.54 6.67
CA ASP A 166 5.63 -13.30 5.99
C ASP A 166 5.69 -13.42 4.46
N LEU A 167 5.51 -14.64 3.91
CA LEU A 167 5.40 -14.89 2.48
C LEU A 167 4.00 -15.37 2.10
N VAL A 168 3.63 -15.15 0.84
CA VAL A 168 2.44 -15.72 0.20
C VAL A 168 2.85 -16.34 -1.13
N VAL A 169 2.16 -17.42 -1.49
CA VAL A 169 2.22 -18.02 -2.83
C VAL A 169 0.94 -17.62 -3.55
N GLU A 170 1.08 -16.96 -4.69
CA GLU A 170 -0.05 -16.54 -5.53
C GLU A 170 0.00 -17.25 -6.89
N LYS A 171 -1.17 -17.49 -7.48
CA LYS A 171 -1.29 -17.83 -8.90
C LYS A 171 -0.60 -16.73 -9.71
N PHE A 172 0.36 -17.10 -10.56
CA PHE A 172 0.94 -16.17 -11.51
C PHE A 172 0.15 -16.25 -12.81
N VAL A 173 -0.64 -15.21 -13.09
CA VAL A 173 -1.53 -15.14 -14.26
C VAL A 173 -1.14 -13.91 -15.07
N PRO A 174 -0.01 -13.95 -15.79
CA PRO A 174 0.37 -12.84 -16.65
C PRO A 174 -0.62 -12.75 -17.81
N GLU A 175 -0.97 -11.53 -18.21
CA GLU A 175 -1.85 -11.32 -19.36
C GLU A 175 -1.00 -11.33 -20.65
N PRO A 176 -1.13 -12.33 -21.53
CA PRO A 176 -0.37 -12.37 -22.77
C PRO A 176 -0.87 -11.30 -23.75
N GLU A 177 0.07 -10.65 -24.42
CA GLU A 177 -0.15 -9.68 -25.50
C GLU A 177 0.78 -10.04 -26.69
N PRO A 178 0.50 -9.60 -27.93
CA PRO A 178 1.34 -9.94 -29.09
C PRO A 178 2.84 -9.66 -28.91
N ASP A 179 3.17 -8.58 -28.19
CA ASP A 179 4.54 -8.11 -27.95
C ASP A 179 5.05 -8.42 -26.53
N GLY A 180 4.40 -9.33 -25.79
CA GLY A 180 4.83 -9.77 -24.47
C GLY A 180 3.68 -9.91 -23.46
N PHE A 181 3.71 -9.10 -22.40
CA PHE A 181 2.78 -9.18 -21.28
C PHE A 181 2.17 -7.82 -20.93
N GLY A 182 0.86 -7.81 -20.73
CA GLY A 182 0.07 -6.64 -20.35
C GLY A 182 -0.13 -6.52 -18.84
N ALA A 183 -0.12 -5.28 -18.35
CA ALA A 183 -0.65 -4.93 -17.04
C ALA A 183 -1.60 -3.73 -17.18
N ARG A 184 -2.81 -3.87 -16.63
CA ARG A 184 -3.86 -2.84 -16.67
C ARG A 184 -4.04 -2.23 -15.29
N PHE A 185 -4.01 -0.90 -15.24
CA PHE A 185 -4.22 -0.13 -14.03
C PHE A 185 -5.44 0.76 -14.23
N TRP A 186 -6.44 0.57 -13.40
CA TRP A 186 -7.63 1.40 -13.38
C TRP A 186 -7.62 2.26 -12.14
N LEU A 187 -7.67 3.57 -12.35
CA LEU A 187 -7.86 4.57 -11.30
C LEU A 187 -9.22 5.23 -11.51
N PHE A 188 -9.98 5.40 -10.44
CA PHE A 188 -11.23 6.14 -10.48
C PHE A 188 -11.43 6.99 -9.21
N CYS A 189 -12.20 8.06 -9.33
CA CYS A 189 -12.63 8.91 -8.22
C CYS A 189 -14.00 9.52 -8.57
N GLY A 190 -15.05 9.05 -7.93
CA GLY A 190 -16.43 9.38 -8.32
C GLY A 190 -16.70 8.92 -9.75
N GLU A 191 -17.16 9.85 -10.60
CA GLU A 191 -17.50 9.61 -12.01
C GLU A 191 -16.31 9.80 -12.98
N ARG A 192 -15.10 10.00 -12.46
CA ARG A 192 -13.90 10.18 -13.27
C ARG A 192 -13.02 8.96 -13.17
N GLU A 193 -12.43 8.56 -14.29
CA GLU A 193 -11.55 7.42 -14.35
C GLU A 193 -10.39 7.60 -15.34
N ARG A 194 -9.35 6.80 -15.15
CA ARG A 194 -8.23 6.63 -16.07
C ARG A 194 -7.84 5.16 -16.07
N CYS A 195 -7.84 4.56 -17.26
CA CYS A 195 -7.24 3.26 -17.48
C CYS A 195 -5.88 3.43 -18.15
N THR A 196 -4.85 2.78 -17.62
CA THR A 196 -3.50 2.75 -18.21
C THR A 196 -3.12 1.31 -18.48
N ARG A 197 -2.59 1.04 -19.67
CA ARG A 197 -2.05 -0.25 -20.05
C ARG A 197 -0.55 -0.12 -20.24
N HIS A 198 0.22 -0.98 -19.57
CA HIS A 198 1.64 -1.16 -19.79
C HIS A 198 1.86 -2.51 -20.47
N VAL A 199 2.73 -2.54 -21.48
CA VAL A 199 3.13 -3.77 -22.18
C VAL A 199 4.65 -3.88 -22.10
N SER A 200 5.15 -5.06 -21.78
CA SER A 200 6.58 -5.37 -21.74
C SER A 200 6.87 -6.73 -22.37
N PRO A 201 7.99 -6.90 -23.08
CA PRO A 201 8.42 -8.21 -23.55
C PRO A 201 8.77 -9.16 -22.40
N GLN A 202 9.01 -8.65 -21.19
CA GLN A 202 9.19 -9.45 -19.97
C GLN A 202 7.93 -9.46 -19.09
N ASN A 203 7.81 -10.51 -18.27
CA ASN A 203 6.77 -10.62 -17.25
C ASN A 203 6.72 -9.36 -16.37
N LEU A 204 5.53 -8.77 -16.23
CA LEU A 204 5.33 -7.59 -15.38
C LEU A 204 4.93 -8.02 -13.97
N VAL A 205 5.74 -7.64 -12.99
CA VAL A 205 5.45 -7.84 -11.57
C VAL A 205 5.39 -6.49 -10.87
N LYS A 206 4.20 -6.11 -10.37
CA LYS A 206 4.01 -4.85 -9.66
C LYS A 206 4.89 -4.80 -8.40
N GLY A 207 5.82 -3.84 -8.35
CA GLY A 207 6.72 -3.60 -7.23
C GLY A 207 8.14 -4.15 -7.42
N GLU A 208 8.43 -4.74 -8.58
CA GLU A 208 9.80 -4.97 -9.06
C GLU A 208 10.09 -3.99 -10.21
N ASP A 209 11.30 -3.43 -10.24
CA ASP A 209 11.80 -2.56 -11.32
C ASP A 209 12.28 -3.39 -12.53
#